data_AF-A0A0Q8Q9U7-F1
#
_entry.id   AF-A0A0Q8Q9U7-F1
#
_cell.length_a   1.000
_cell.length_b   1.000
_cell.length_c   1.000
_cell.angle_alpha   90.00
_cell.angle_beta   90.00
_cell.angle_gamma   90.00
#
_symmetry.space_group_name_H-M   'P 1'
#
loop_
_entity.id
_entity.type
_entity.pdbx_description
1 polymer ?
#
loop_
_entity_poly.entity_id
_entity_poly.type
_entity_poly.pdbx_seq_one_letter_code
_entity_poly.pdbx_strand_id
1 'polypeptide(L)'
;MIGPVNAIFGWCVLALVFVDELLAMAAFGVWGWQHDPRWLLVWLLPVVAMTVWFLFASPKARYGSTPVREVAKVAVFALAVLALADAGHETWAVALLVFSVVVNGLALLPSIRILVERE
;
A
#
# COMPACT_ATOMS: atom_id res chain seq x y z
N MET A 1 -24.85 -14.34 7.66
CA MET A 1 -24.81 -13.16 8.54
C MET A 1 -23.43 -13.18 9.21
N ILE A 2 -22.54 -12.22 8.93
CA ILE A 2 -21.23 -12.16 9.58
C ILE A 2 -21.48 -11.73 11.03
N GLY A 3 -21.04 -12.50 12.02
CA GLY A 3 -21.17 -12.11 13.42
C GLY A 3 -20.45 -10.78 13.70
N PRO A 4 -20.91 -9.96 14.67
CA PRO A 4 -20.38 -8.60 14.91
C PRO A 4 -18.86 -8.57 15.16
N VAL A 5 -18.31 -9.60 15.82
CA VAL A 5 -16.86 -9.77 16.05
C VAL A 5 -16.07 -9.89 14.74
N ASN A 6 -16.59 -10.66 13.77
CA ASN A 6 -15.92 -10.86 12.49
C ASN A 6 -15.97 -9.59 11.62
N ALA A 7 -17.00 -8.77 11.77
CA ALA A 7 -17.09 -7.47 11.10
C ALA A 7 -16.05 -6.49 11.65
N ILE A 8 -15.96 -6.34 12.98
CA ILE A 8 -14.95 -5.47 13.63
C ILE A 8 -13.54 -5.88 13.19
N PHE A 9 -13.24 -7.18 13.22
CA PHE A 9 -11.94 -7.68 12.77
C PHE A 9 -11.63 -7.29 11.33
N GLY A 10 -12.58 -7.46 10.41
CA GLY A 10 -12.37 -7.10 9.00
C GLY A 10 -12.15 -5.61 8.78
N TRP A 11 -12.90 -4.74 9.46
CA TRP A 11 -12.67 -3.30 9.43
C TRP A 11 -11.30 -2.90 9.98
N CYS A 12 -10.84 -3.54 11.06
CA CYS A 12 -9.50 -3.32 11.58
C CYS A 12 -8.43 -3.71 10.55
N VAL A 13 -8.58 -4.84 9.86
CA VAL A 13 -7.64 -5.24 8.81
C VAL A 13 -7.64 -4.26 7.65
N LEU A 14 -8.81 -3.81 7.18
CA LEU A 14 -8.90 -2.80 6.11
C LEU A 14 -8.27 -1.47 6.50
N ALA A 15 -8.45 -1.03 7.76
CA ALA A 15 -7.77 0.15 8.28
C ALA A 15 -6.25 -0.03 8.29
N LEU A 16 -5.75 -1.23 8.65
CA LEU A 16 -4.32 -1.53 8.59
C LEU A 16 -3.80 -1.55 7.14
N VAL A 17 -4.56 -2.07 6.18
CA VAL A 17 -4.21 -2.02 4.75
C VAL A 17 -4.10 -0.55 4.30
N PHE A 18 -5.03 0.30 4.73
CA PHE A 18 -4.97 1.73 4.41
C PHE A 18 -3.74 2.40 5.04
N VAL A 19 -3.42 2.09 6.30
CA VAL A 19 -2.19 2.57 6.95
C VAL A 19 -0.94 2.11 6.18
N ASP A 20 -0.93 0.88 5.70
CA ASP A 20 0.14 0.33 4.87
C ASP A 20 0.33 1.13 3.58
N GLU A 21 -0.77 1.49 2.89
CA GLU A 21 -0.74 2.37 1.72
C GLU A 21 -0.14 3.74 2.05
N LEU A 22 -0.52 4.35 3.18
CA LEU A 22 0.03 5.64 3.61
C LEU A 22 1.53 5.55 3.94
N LEU A 23 1.97 4.45 4.56
CA LEU A 23 3.39 4.22 4.86
C LEU A 23 4.21 4.06 3.58
N ALA A 24 3.68 3.39 2.56
CA ALA A 24 4.33 3.33 1.25
C ALA A 24 4.49 4.72 0.61
N MET A 25 3.50 5.60 0.72
CA MET A 25 3.61 6.99 0.24
C MET A 25 4.63 7.78 1.06
N ALA A 26 4.68 7.58 2.37
CA ALA A 26 5.67 8.20 3.24
C ALA A 26 7.10 7.75 2.88
N ALA A 27 7.30 6.48 2.56
CA ALA A 27 8.58 5.94 2.10
C ALA A 27 9.11 6.67 0.85
N PHE A 28 8.25 6.92 -0.14
CA PHE A 28 8.63 7.73 -1.31
C PHE A 28 8.95 9.17 -0.95
N GLY A 29 8.24 9.77 0.00
CA GLY A 29 8.56 11.10 0.53
C GLY A 29 9.94 11.14 1.20
N VAL A 30 10.25 10.16 2.06
CA VAL A 30 11.55 10.02 2.72
C VAL A 30 12.68 9.92 1.69
N TRP A 31 12.53 9.06 0.69
CA TRP A 31 13.54 8.91 -0.37
C TRP A 31 13.66 10.18 -1.23
N GLY A 32 12.54 10.81 -1.59
CA GLY A 32 12.53 12.08 -2.32
C GLY A 32 13.23 13.21 -1.58
N TRP A 33 13.18 13.23 -0.24
CA TRP A 33 13.89 14.24 0.57
C TRP A 33 15.42 14.11 0.51
N GLN A 34 15.94 12.94 0.14
CA GLN A 34 17.39 12.71 0.02
C GLN A 34 17.96 13.13 -1.33
N HIS A 35 17.10 13.38 -2.31
CA HIS A 35 17.47 13.66 -3.69
C HIS A 35 17.18 15.12 -4.04
N ASP A 36 18.05 15.76 -4.83
CA ASP A 36 17.81 17.12 -5.30
C ASP A 36 16.99 17.13 -6.60
N PRO A 37 16.00 18.03 -6.75
CA PRO A 37 15.56 19.04 -5.78
C PRO A 37 14.57 18.48 -4.74
N ARG A 38 14.97 18.50 -3.46
CA ARG A 38 14.27 17.82 -2.35
C ARG A 38 12.82 18.25 -2.18
N TRP A 39 12.57 19.55 -2.21
CA TRP A 39 11.24 20.13 -2.00
C TRP A 39 10.25 19.70 -3.08
N LEU A 40 10.72 19.34 -4.28
CA LEU A 40 9.88 18.85 -5.36
C LEU A 40 9.68 17.35 -5.23
N LEU A 41 10.76 16.58 -5.07
CA LEU A 41 10.72 15.11 -5.08
C LEU A 41 9.94 14.52 -3.90
N VAL A 42 9.99 15.17 -2.72
CA VAL A 42 9.19 14.76 -1.55
C VAL A 42 7.69 14.72 -1.83
N TRP A 43 7.19 15.58 -2.73
CA TRP A 43 5.78 15.63 -3.12
C TRP A 43 5.51 14.91 -4.43
N LEU A 44 6.39 15.06 -5.41
CA LEU A 44 6.21 14.51 -6.75
C LEU A 44 6.15 12.99 -6.71
N LEU A 45 7.04 12.34 -5.95
CA LEU A 45 7.10 10.87 -5.93
C LEU A 45 5.87 10.23 -5.29
N PRO A 46 5.39 10.66 -4.11
CA PRO A 46 4.11 10.19 -3.59
C PRO A 46 2.93 10.46 -4.54
N VAL A 47 2.89 11.63 -5.19
CA VAL A 47 1.81 11.96 -6.14
C VAL A 47 1.84 11.05 -7.37
N VAL A 48 3.03 10.77 -7.92
CA VAL A 48 3.20 9.84 -9.03
C VAL A 48 2.80 8.43 -8.62
N ALA A 49 3.28 7.94 -7.46
CA ALA A 49 2.92 6.62 -6.93
C ALA A 49 1.41 6.49 -6.70
N MET A 50 0.77 7.52 -6.12
CA MET A 50 -0.67 7.56 -5.91
C MET A 50 -1.44 7.60 -7.25
N THR A 51 -0.91 8.29 -8.26
CA THR A 51 -1.51 8.31 -9.59
C THR A 51 -1.46 6.92 -10.24
N VAL A 52 -0.32 6.23 -10.14
CA VAL A 52 -0.19 4.83 -10.58
C VAL A 52 -1.17 3.93 -9.82
N TRP A 53 -1.27 4.12 -8.50
CA TRP A 53 -2.20 3.36 -7.68
C TRP A 53 -3.66 3.58 -8.11
N PHE A 54 -4.07 4.83 -8.29
CA PHE A 54 -5.40 5.20 -8.73
C PHE A 54 -5.74 4.60 -10.11
N LEU A 55 -4.79 4.63 -11.04
CA LEU A 55 -5.00 4.17 -12.41
C LEU A 55 -5.03 2.65 -12.56
N PHE A 56 -4.28 1.92 -11.73
CA PHE A 56 -4.05 0.48 -11.91
C PHE A 56 -4.40 -0.40 -10.70
N ALA A 57 -4.15 0.07 -9.47
CA ALA A 57 -4.24 -0.74 -8.24
C ALA A 57 -5.59 -0.60 -7.51
N SER A 58 -6.30 0.52 -7.69
CA SER A 58 -7.60 0.77 -7.06
C SER A 58 -8.68 -0.23 -7.50
N PRO A 59 -9.68 -0.58 -6.65
CA PRO A 59 -10.83 -1.39 -7.07
C PRO A 59 -11.60 -0.79 -8.24
N LYS A 60 -11.62 0.55 -8.34
CA LYS A 60 -12.27 1.32 -9.42
C LYS A 60 -11.26 1.85 -10.44
N ALA A 61 -10.07 1.24 -10.50
CA ALA A 61 -9.00 1.63 -11.40
C ALA A 61 -9.46 1.51 -12.87
N ARG A 62 -9.26 2.59 -13.63
CA ARG A 62 -9.61 2.64 -15.06
C ARG A 62 -8.94 1.52 -15.87
N TYR A 63 -7.73 1.13 -15.49
CA TYR A 63 -6.92 0.12 -16.19
C TYR A 63 -6.66 -1.12 -15.33
N GLY A 64 -7.37 -1.30 -14.21
CA GLY A 64 -7.11 -2.35 -13.21
C GLY A 64 -7.82 -3.67 -13.50
N SER A 65 -7.38 -4.43 -14.50
CA SER A 65 -7.74 -5.85 -14.58
C SER A 65 -7.13 -6.63 -13.42
N THR A 66 -7.72 -7.76 -12.98
CA THR A 66 -7.25 -8.53 -11.82
C THR A 66 -5.72 -8.75 -11.79
N PRO A 67 -5.05 -9.25 -12.85
CA PRO A 67 -3.60 -9.45 -12.80
C PRO A 67 -2.83 -8.12 -12.79
N VAL A 68 -3.29 -7.11 -13.52
CA VAL A 68 -2.64 -5.79 -13.58
C VAL A 68 -2.68 -5.11 -12.21
N ARG A 69 -3.80 -5.23 -11.50
CA ARG A 69 -4.01 -4.63 -10.19
C ARG A 69 -3.03 -5.19 -9.16
N GLU A 70 -2.91 -6.52 -9.10
CA GLU A 70 -2.00 -7.16 -8.14
C GLU A 70 -0.53 -6.87 -8.47
N VAL A 71 -0.15 -6.86 -9.75
CA VAL A 71 1.20 -6.47 -10.18
C VAL A 71 1.50 -5.02 -9.81
N ALA A 72 0.56 -4.09 -10.04
CA ALA A 72 0.74 -2.68 -9.69
C ALA A 72 0.93 -2.49 -8.18
N LYS A 73 0.14 -3.17 -7.34
CA LYS A 73 0.30 -3.15 -5.88
C LYS A 73 1.68 -3.64 -5.46
N VAL A 74 2.09 -4.81 -5.94
CA VAL A 74 3.39 -5.40 -5.63
C VAL A 74 4.52 -4.48 -6.08
N ALA A 75 4.41 -3.87 -7.27
CA ALA A 75 5.41 -2.94 -7.77
C ALA A 75 5.52 -1.69 -6.89
N VAL A 76 4.40 -1.07 -6.51
CA VAL A 76 4.41 0.14 -5.66
C VAL A 76 5.01 -0.17 -4.29
N PHE A 77 4.62 -1.27 -3.63
CA PHE A 77 5.18 -1.63 -2.33
C PHE A 77 6.65 -2.05 -2.42
N ALA A 78 7.04 -2.82 -3.44
CA ALA A 78 8.43 -3.19 -3.64
C ALA A 78 9.31 -1.95 -3.85
N LEU A 79 8.86 -0.99 -4.64
CA LEU A 79 9.55 0.29 -4.83
C LEU A 79 9.61 1.12 -3.54
N ALA A 80 8.56 1.11 -2.72
CA ALA A 80 8.58 1.81 -1.42
C ALA A 80 9.59 1.19 -0.44
N VAL A 81 9.68 -0.14 -0.39
CA VAL A 81 10.67 -0.86 0.42
C VAL A 81 12.09 -0.58 -0.09
N LEU A 82 12.30 -0.63 -1.40
CA LEU A 82 13.60 -0.32 -2.01
C LEU A 82 14.00 1.14 -1.77
N ALA A 83 13.05 2.07 -1.84
CA ALA A 83 13.25 3.49 -1.54
C ALA A 83 13.70 3.69 -0.09
N LEU A 84 13.11 3.00 0.89
CA LEU A 84 13.57 3.07 2.29
C LEU A 84 14.96 2.46 2.48
N ALA A 85 15.22 1.32 1.83
CA ALA A 85 16.52 0.65 1.93
C ALA A 85 17.64 1.51 1.34
N ASP A 86 17.43 2.05 0.12
CA ASP A 86 18.35 2.97 -0.54
C ASP A 86 18.54 4.26 0.27
N ALA A 87 17.48 4.71 0.96
CA ALA A 87 17.54 5.83 1.88
C ALA A 87 18.32 5.56 3.19
N GLY A 88 18.91 4.37 3.35
CA GLY A 88 19.67 3.97 4.54
C GLY A 88 18.80 3.56 5.73
N HIS A 89 17.48 3.40 5.53
CA HIS A 89 16.53 3.00 6.57
C HIS A 89 16.17 1.51 6.47
N GLU A 90 17.18 0.63 6.45
CA GLU A 90 17.00 -0.82 6.27
C GLU A 90 15.98 -1.45 7.25
N THR A 91 16.07 -1.10 8.54
CA THR A 91 15.13 -1.61 9.56
C THR A 91 13.69 -1.22 9.24
N TRP A 92 13.47 -0.01 8.70
CA TRP A 92 12.13 0.47 8.33
C TRP A 92 11.65 -0.17 7.04
N ALA A 93 12.55 -0.42 6.09
CA ALA A 93 12.26 -1.16 4.86
C ALA A 93 11.78 -2.58 5.17
N VAL A 94 12.48 -3.30 6.07
CA VAL A 94 12.09 -4.64 6.51
C VAL A 94 10.77 -4.60 7.29
N ALA A 95 10.61 -3.61 8.19
CA ALA A 95 9.35 -3.45 8.95
C ALA A 95 8.16 -3.21 8.02
N LEU A 96 8.31 -2.33 7.02
CA LEU A 96 7.29 -2.08 6.00
C LEU A 96 6.99 -3.36 5.23
N LEU A 97 8.01 -4.05 4.69
CA LEU A 97 7.82 -5.28 3.94
C LEU A 97 7.04 -6.34 4.73
N VAL A 98 7.45 -6.60 5.98
CA VAL A 98 6.79 -7.59 6.84
C VAL A 98 5.37 -7.15 7.17
N PHE A 99 5.17 -5.87 7.52
CA PHE A 99 3.86 -5.32 7.80
C PHE A 99 2.93 -5.46 6.59
N SER A 100 3.38 -5.05 5.39
CA SER A 100 2.61 -5.16 4.15
C SER A 100 2.25 -6.61 3.84
N VAL A 101 3.20 -7.55 3.92
CA VAL A 101 2.93 -8.98 3.66
C VAL A 101 1.90 -9.54 4.62
N VAL A 102 2.02 -9.25 5.92
CA VAL A 102 1.09 -9.76 6.94
C VAL A 102 -0.30 -9.17 6.75
N VAL A 103 -0.41 -7.84 6.64
CA VAL A 103 -1.69 -7.15 6.59
C VAL A 103 -2.43 -7.43 5.28
N ASN A 104 -1.75 -7.38 4.13
CA ASN A 104 -2.36 -7.72 2.85
C ASN A 104 -2.69 -9.23 2.79
N GLY A 105 -1.87 -10.09 3.40
CA GLY A 105 -2.18 -11.51 3.55
C GLY A 105 -3.46 -11.77 4.35
N LEU A 106 -3.64 -11.06 5.47
CA LEU A 106 -4.88 -11.10 6.25
C LEU A 106 -6.08 -10.61 5.42
N ALA A 107 -5.92 -9.58 4.61
CA ALA A 107 -6.99 -9.07 3.75
C ALA A 107 -7.47 -10.08 2.69
N LEU A 108 -6.68 -11.11 2.38
CA LEU A 108 -7.09 -12.19 1.49
C LEU A 108 -8.02 -13.22 2.14
N LEU A 109 -8.21 -13.17 3.47
CA LEU A 109 -9.09 -14.11 4.16
C LEU A 109 -10.55 -13.97 3.66
N PRO A 110 -11.29 -15.09 3.49
CA PRO A 110 -12.64 -15.05 2.94
C PRO A 110 -13.61 -14.14 3.72
N SER A 111 -13.46 -14.09 5.05
CA SER A 111 -14.27 -13.25 5.93
C SER A 111 -14.13 -11.75 5.64
N ILE A 112 -12.97 -11.33 5.15
CA ILE A 112 -12.65 -9.93 4.85
C ILE A 112 -13.00 -9.61 3.40
N ARG A 113 -12.73 -10.53 2.47
CA ARG A 113 -13.14 -10.36 1.06
C ARG A 113 -14.64 -10.11 0.90
N ILE A 114 -15.47 -10.80 1.69
CA ILE A 114 -16.93 -10.60 1.68
C ILE A 114 -17.34 -9.19 2.11
N LEU A 115 -16.57 -8.54 2.98
CA LEU A 115 -16.84 -7.14 3.38
C LEU A 115 -16.53 -6.19 2.24
N VAL A 116 -15.40 -6.40 1.54
CA VAL A 116 -14.98 -5.58 0.39
C VAL A 116 -15.95 -5.73 -0.80
N GLU A 117 -16.48 -6.93 -1.05
CA GLU A 117 -17.44 -7.17 -2.15
C GLU A 117 -18.84 -6.59 -1.90
N ARG A 118 -19.15 -6.17 -0.67
CA ARG A 118 -20.46 -5.61 -0.29
C ARG A 118 -20.52 -4.08 -0.31
N GLU A 119 -19.38 -3.40 -0.47
CA GLU A 119 -19.28 -1.94 -0.69
C GLU A 119 -19.32 -1.56 -2.16
#